data_AF-A0A3M3ZRP9-F1
#
_entry.id   AF-A0A3M3ZRP9-F1
#
_cell.length_a   1.000
_cell.length_b   1.000
_cell.length_c   1.000
_cell.angle_alpha   90.00
_cell.angle_beta   90.00
_cell.angle_gamma   90.00
#
_symmetry.space_group_name_H-M   'P 1'
#
loop_
_entity.id
_entity.type
_entity.pdbx_description
1 polymer ?
#
loop_
_entity_poly.entity_id
_entity_poly.type
_entity_poly.pdbx_seq_one_letter_code
_entity_poly.pdbx_strand_id
1 'polypeptide(L)'
;MNTLFLLMAQYEGRAVIPLDWVCSDYMHLTVEKFKRKRLDGEIDIPVVRLGADSQKAALGIHLKDLADYIDRQREKAAKEQNQLMGRAAKNGIAVKDNRPDILYHHP
;
A
#
# COMPACT_ATOMS: atom_id res chain seq x y z
N MET A 1 2.08 9.55 -8.02
CA MET A 1 3.40 9.12 -8.55
C MET A 1 3.33 7.62 -8.67
N ASN A 2 3.63 7.05 -9.83
CA ASN A 2 3.54 5.60 -10.01
C ASN A 2 4.87 4.97 -9.57
N THR A 3 4.87 4.28 -8.42
CA THR A 3 6.08 3.66 -7.86
C THR A 3 6.71 2.65 -8.83
N LEU A 4 5.90 2.05 -9.72
CA LEU A 4 6.37 1.12 -10.74
C LEU A 4 7.49 1.69 -11.61
N PHE A 5 7.38 2.96 -12.04
CA PHE A 5 8.39 3.55 -12.92
C PHE A 5 9.75 3.72 -12.24
N LEU A 6 9.73 4.06 -10.95
CA LEU A 6 10.95 4.18 -10.15
C LEU A 6 11.60 2.80 -9.95
N LEU A 7 10.79 1.78 -9.65
CA LEU A 7 11.30 0.42 -9.49
C LEU A 7 11.83 -0.17 -10.79
N MET A 8 11.23 0.16 -11.95
CA MET A 8 11.76 -0.25 -13.25
C MET A 8 13.17 0.28 -13.47
N ALA A 9 13.43 1.56 -13.13
CA ALA A 9 14.77 2.12 -13.23
C ALA A 9 15.74 1.48 -12.23
N GLN A 10 15.31 1.28 -10.98
CA GLN A 10 16.14 0.69 -9.92
C GLN A 10 16.56 -0.75 -10.21
N TYR A 11 15.65 -1.56 -10.77
CA TYR A 11 15.88 -2.96 -11.06
C TYR A 11 16.14 -3.24 -12.55
N GLU A 12 16.55 -2.23 -13.31
CA GLU A 12 16.98 -2.37 -14.72
C GLU A 12 15.94 -3.07 -15.61
N GLY A 13 14.65 -2.80 -15.37
CA GLY A 13 13.54 -3.35 -16.15
C GLY A 13 13.22 -4.83 -15.88
N ARG A 14 13.74 -5.44 -14.81
CA ARG A 14 13.41 -6.83 -14.44
C ARG A 14 11.93 -6.99 -14.10
N ALA A 15 11.27 -7.97 -14.73
CA ALA A 15 9.85 -8.26 -14.49
C ALA A 15 9.60 -8.94 -13.12
N VAL A 16 10.52 -9.80 -12.68
CA VAL A 16 10.44 -10.49 -11.38
C VAL A 16 11.72 -10.22 -10.61
N ILE A 17 11.57 -9.71 -9.39
CA ILE A 17 12.69 -9.37 -8.51
C ILE A 17 12.95 -10.54 -7.56
N PRO A 18 14.20 -11.02 -7.44
CA PRO A 18 14.55 -12.06 -6.48
C PRO A 18 14.12 -11.70 -5.06
N LEU A 19 13.57 -12.68 -4.33
CA LEU A 19 12.98 -12.41 -3.02
C LEU A 19 14.03 -11.93 -1.99
N ASP A 20 15.27 -12.41 -2.10
CA ASP A 20 16.39 -11.97 -1.27
C ASP A 20 16.71 -10.48 -1.46
N TRP A 21 16.61 -9.97 -2.70
CA TRP A 21 16.82 -8.55 -2.99
C TRP A 21 15.72 -7.70 -2.37
N VAL A 22 14.45 -8.06 -2.56
CA VAL A 22 13.33 -7.35 -1.94
C VAL A 22 13.43 -7.35 -0.41
N CYS A 23 13.87 -8.48 0.17
CA CYS A 23 14.08 -8.60 1.60
C CYS A 23 15.19 -7.67 2.11
N SER A 24 16.28 -7.52 1.35
CA SER A 24 17.39 -6.61 1.66
C SER A 24 16.99 -5.14 1.51
N ASP A 25 16.37 -4.81 0.38
CA ASP A 25 16.16 -3.43 -0.06
C ASP A 25 15.01 -2.73 0.67
N TYR A 26 13.90 -3.44 0.95
CA TYR A 26 12.68 -2.83 1.47
C TYR A 26 12.22 -3.36 2.82
N MET A 27 12.44 -4.65 3.09
CA MET A 27 11.85 -5.30 4.26
C MET A 27 12.82 -5.33 5.44
N HIS A 28 14.12 -5.36 5.17
CA HIS A 28 15.20 -5.60 6.14
C HIS A 28 14.93 -6.85 7.00
N LEU A 29 14.46 -7.92 6.34
CA LEU A 29 14.18 -9.23 6.94
C LEU A 29 15.02 -10.30 6.27
N THR A 30 15.21 -11.44 6.95
CA THR A 30 15.65 -12.65 6.24
C THR A 30 14.50 -13.20 5.39
N VAL A 31 14.84 -13.90 4.30
CA VAL A 31 13.84 -14.55 3.42
C VAL A 31 12.93 -15.50 4.21
N GLU A 32 13.47 -16.21 5.19
CA GLU A 32 12.70 -17.10 6.06
C GLU A 32 11.68 -16.33 6.91
N LYS A 33 12.11 -15.23 7.54
CA LYS A 33 11.21 -14.37 8.34
C LYS A 33 10.14 -13.74 7.46
N PHE A 34 10.48 -13.33 6.23
CA PHE A 34 9.52 -12.82 5.26
C PHE A 34 8.46 -13.87 4.92
N LYS A 35 8.87 -15.11 4.59
CA LYS A 35 7.94 -16.20 4.28
C LYS A 35 6.96 -16.46 5.42
N ARG A 36 7.46 -16.51 6.67
CA ARG A 36 6.61 -16.70 7.85
C ARG A 36 5.60 -15.56 7.99
N LYS A 37 6.04 -14.31 7.96
CA LYS A 37 5.15 -13.14 8.05
C LYS A 37 4.11 -13.09 6.93
N ARG A 38 4.45 -13.54 5.73
CA ARG A 38 3.50 -13.66 4.62
C ARG A 38 2.44 -14.74 4.89
N LEU A 39 2.83 -15.89 5.46
CA LEU A 39 1.88 -16.95 5.87
C LEU A 39 0.97 -16.49 7.02
N ASP A 40 1.50 -15.69 7.92
CA ASP A 40 0.75 -15.10 9.05
C ASP A 40 -0.18 -13.96 8.60
N GLY A 41 -0.14 -13.57 7.32
CA GLY A 41 -0.94 -12.48 6.75
C GLY A 41 -0.44 -11.07 7.07
N GLU A 42 0.71 -10.93 7.73
CA GLU A 42 1.32 -9.63 8.03
C GLU A 42 1.89 -8.95 6.78
N ILE A 43 2.38 -9.73 5.82
CA ILE A 43 2.90 -9.23 4.54
C ILE A 43 2.01 -9.73 3.42
N ASP A 44 1.13 -8.85 2.94
CA ASP A 44 0.20 -9.11 1.85
C ASP A 44 0.82 -8.72 0.50
N ILE A 45 1.76 -9.56 0.04
CA ILE A 45 2.33 -9.49 -1.31
C ILE A 45 2.48 -10.89 -1.93
N PRO A 46 2.09 -11.08 -3.21
CA PRO A 46 2.29 -12.33 -3.92
C PRO A 46 3.78 -12.67 -4.10
N VAL A 47 4.15 -13.92 -3.79
CA VAL A 47 5.46 -14.47 -4.13
C VAL A 47 5.28 -15.43 -5.30
N VAL A 48 5.99 -15.16 -6.38
CA VAL A 48 6.03 -15.99 -7.58
C VAL A 48 7.14 -17.03 -7.43
N ARG A 49 6.81 -18.27 -7.76
CA ARG A 49 7.79 -19.35 -7.90
C ARG A 49 8.12 -19.51 -9.37
N LEU A 50 9.39 -19.34 -9.73
CA LEU A 50 9.90 -19.52 -11.09
C LEU A 50 10.76 -20.78 -11.14
N GLY A 51 10.38 -21.74 -11.99
CA GLY A 51 11.06 -23.03 -12.17
C GLY A 51 10.20 -24.23 -11.79
N ALA A 52 10.82 -25.41 -11.75
CA ALA A 52 10.14 -26.67 -11.40
C ALA A 52 9.45 -26.60 -10.04
N ASP A 53 8.37 -27.35 -9.82
CA ASP A 53 7.70 -27.41 -8.53
C ASP A 53 8.54 -28.19 -7.50
N SER A 54 9.58 -27.52 -7.01
CA SER A 54 10.60 -28.06 -6.13
C SER A 54 11.04 -26.99 -5.14
N GLN A 55 11.59 -27.42 -4.00
CA GLN A 55 12.14 -26.52 -3.00
C GLN A 55 13.34 -25.69 -3.49
N LYS A 56 13.94 -26.05 -4.63
CA LYS A 56 15.03 -25.31 -5.28
C LYS A 56 14.54 -24.23 -6.25
N ALA A 57 13.24 -24.09 -6.47
CA ALA A 57 12.70 -23.08 -7.37
C ALA A 57 13.06 -21.67 -6.89
N ALA A 58 13.41 -20.80 -7.84
CA ALA A 58 13.70 -19.42 -7.53
C ALA A 58 12.40 -18.74 -7.07
N LEU A 59 12.48 -18.00 -5.96
CA LEU A 59 11.37 -17.20 -5.46
C LEU A 59 11.60 -15.74 -5.81
N GLY A 60 10.54 -15.07 -6.25
CA GLY A 60 10.59 -13.66 -6.55
C GLY A 60 9.24 -13.00 -6.41
N ILE A 61 9.21 -11.70 -6.63
CA ILE A 61 8.01 -10.87 -6.57
C ILE A 61 7.90 -10.15 -7.92
N HIS A 62 6.72 -10.14 -8.52
CA HIS A 62 6.51 -9.41 -9.76
C HIS A 62 6.64 -7.91 -9.49
N LEU A 63 7.35 -7.18 -10.36
CA LEU A 63 7.68 -5.77 -10.15
C LEU A 63 6.45 -4.90 -9.87
N LYS A 64 5.35 -5.16 -10.59
CA LYS A 64 4.07 -4.47 -10.39
C LYS A 64 3.48 -4.74 -9.01
N ASP A 65 3.57 -5.97 -8.51
CA ASP A 65 3.02 -6.31 -7.20
C ASP A 65 3.81 -5.61 -6.08
N LEU A 66 5.13 -5.49 -6.24
CA LEU A 66 5.98 -4.71 -5.33
C LEU A 66 5.63 -3.22 -5.35
N ALA A 67 5.44 -2.66 -6.55
CA ALA A 67 5.00 -1.27 -6.69
C ALA A 67 3.65 -1.02 -6.01
N ASP A 68 2.67 -1.86 -6.31
CA ASP A 68 1.32 -1.75 -5.76
C ASP A 68 1.33 -1.91 -4.23
N TYR A 69 2.18 -2.78 -3.68
CA TYR A 69 2.35 -2.92 -2.24
C TYR A 69 2.89 -1.63 -1.60
N ILE A 70 3.97 -1.05 -2.16
CA ILE A 70 4.56 0.18 -1.64
C ILE A 70 3.55 1.35 -1.72
N ASP A 71 2.81 1.45 -2.82
CA ASP A 71 1.79 2.49 -3.00
C ASP A 71 0.64 2.35 -1.99
N ARG A 72 0.18 1.11 -1.70
CA ARG A 72 -0.80 0.85 -0.64
C ARG A 72 -0.28 1.27 0.75
N GLN A 73 0.97 0.94 1.06
CA GLN A 73 1.58 1.30 2.35
C GLN A 73 1.73 2.82 2.50
N ARG A 74 2.12 3.52 1.42
CA ARG A 74 2.17 4.98 1.37
C ARG A 74 0.80 5.60 1.60
N GLU A 75 -0.25 5.08 0.95
CA GLU A 75 -1.60 5.61 1.10
C GLU A 75 -2.11 5.49 2.53
N LYS A 76 -1.90 4.33 3.18
CA LYS A 76 -2.22 4.11 4.60
C LYS A 76 -1.51 5.12 5.49
N ALA A 77 -0.20 5.28 5.33
CA ALA A 77 0.60 6.23 6.11
C ALA A 77 0.14 7.68 5.90
N ALA A 78 -0.21 8.07 4.66
CA ALA A 78 -0.72 9.40 4.38
C ALA A 78 -2.08 9.66 5.03
N LYS A 79 -2.97 8.67 5.05
CA LYS A 79 -4.26 8.73 5.75
C LYS A 79 -4.06 8.90 7.25
N GLU A 80 -3.22 8.07 7.87
CA GLU A 80 -2.87 8.16 9.29
C GLU A 80 -2.27 9.53 9.64
N GLN A 81 -1.32 10.03 8.83
CA GLN A 81 -0.72 11.34 9.03
C GLN A 81 -1.74 12.48 8.94
N ASN A 82 -2.67 12.42 7.99
CA ASN A 82 -3.73 13.42 7.85
C ASN A 82 -4.71 13.42 9.03
N GLN A 83 -4.98 12.24 9.61
CA GLN A 83 -5.76 12.12 10.84
C GLN A 83 -5.02 12.73 12.02
N LEU A 84 -3.74 12.38 12.22
CA LEU A 84 -2.90 12.92 13.29
C LEU A 84 -2.77 14.45 13.22
N MET A 85 -2.70 15.02 12.02
CA MET A 85 -2.57 16.47 11.80
C MET A 85 -3.92 17.20 11.75
N GLY A 86 -5.04 16.53 12.03
CA GLY A 86 -6.38 17.14 12.05
C GLY A 86 -6.90 17.63 10.69
N ARG A 87 -6.30 17.17 9.58
CA ARG A 87 -6.68 17.59 8.21
C ARG A 87 -7.92 16.87 7.69
N ALA A 88 -8.29 15.73 8.30
CA ALA A 88 -9.44 14.93 7.91
C ALA A 88 -10.81 15.61 8.18
N ALA A 89 -10.88 16.56 9.12
CA ALA A 89 -12.14 17.16 9.59
C ALA A 89 -12.65 18.37 8.76
N LYS A 90 -11.85 18.91 7.82
CA LYS A 90 -12.22 20.15 7.10
C LYS A 90 -13.09 19.96 5.85
N ASN A 91 -13.34 18.73 5.40
CA ASN A 91 -14.17 18.46 4.21
C ASN A 91 -15.62 18.05 4.51
N GLY A 92 -16.08 18.18 5.77
CA GLY A 92 -17.40 17.69 6.21
C GLY A 92 -18.40 18.74 6.68
N ILE A 93 -18.06 20.04 6.70
CA ILE A 93 -18.95 21.08 7.23
C ILE A 93 -19.51 21.93 6.08
N ALA A 94 -20.50 21.38 5.38
CA ALA A 94 -21.56 22.22 4.82
C ALA A 94 -22.76 22.09 5.77
N VAL A 95 -22.80 23.00 6.75
CA VAL A 95 -23.95 23.21 7.62
C VAL A 95 -25.15 23.50 6.72
N LYS A 96 -26.09 22.56 6.60
CA LYS A 96 -27.44 22.90 6.16
C LYS A 96 -28.09 23.64 7.32
N ASP A 97 -27.96 24.97 7.31
CA ASP A 97 -28.68 25.90 8.16
C ASP A 97 -30.18 25.80 7.81
N ASN A 98 -30.87 24.83 8.40
CA ASN A 98 -32.31 24.67 8.25
C ASN A 98 -33.00 25.52 9.32
N ARG A 99 -32.99 26.84 9.14
CA ARG A 99 -33.87 27.73 9.92
C ARG A 99 -35.31 27.51 9.45
N PRO A 100 -36.25 27.16 10.33
CA PRO A 100 -37.66 27.17 9.98
C PRO A 100 -38.10 28.62 9.78
N ASP A 101 -38.47 28.96 8.56
CA ASP A 101 -39.14 30.17 8.16
C ASP A 101 -40.47 30.28 8.92
N ILE A 102 -40.39 31.07 9.99
CA ILE A 102 -41.48 31.62 10.77
C ILE A 102 -42.48 32.30 9.83
N LEU A 103 -43.56 31.58 9.51
CA LEU A 103 -44.78 32.13 8.93
C LEU A 103 -45.36 33.15 9.92
N TYR A 104 -45.28 34.41 9.53
CA TYR A 104 -45.91 35.53 10.23
C TYR A 104 -47.43 35.31 10.37
N HIS A 105 -47.91 35.17 11.61
CA HIS A 105 -49.20 35.74 12.04
C HIS A 105 -48.99 37.25 12.17
N HIS A 106 -49.83 38.16 11.67
CA HIS A 106 -51.26 38.42 11.92
C HIS A 106 -51.60 39.73 11.11
N PRO A 107 -52.77 40.39 11.19
CA PRO A 107 -54.03 40.10 11.89
C PRO A 107 -55.03 39.31 11.07
#